data_AF-A0A1V5UIJ7-F1
#
_entry.id   AF-A0A1V5UIJ7-F1
#
_cell.length_a   1.000
_cell.length_b   1.000
_cell.length_c   1.000
_cell.angle_alpha   90.00
_cell.angle_beta   90.00
_cell.angle_gamma   90.00
#
_symmetry.space_group_name_H-M   'P 1'
#
loop_
_entity.id
_entity.type
_entity.pdbx_description
1 polymer ?
#
loop_
_entity_poly.entity_id
_entity_poly.type
_entity_poly.pdbx_seq_one_letter_code
_entity_poly.pdbx_strand_id
1 'polypeptide(L)'
;MNIIMKRKLGPLTLLLMALGVGLGVVKTPVGVKAATETAIIKKMTTTAYTNPIADGAVLQTGYQANSILIDTQSSASIVVTYHRNSATGHDIFNNTVREIKLYNGAPSQYTGGGEIRITLGGTYVFTKVTVNTSQNVGLSINGSLPATNQIVTRTLTNRSNVLSLKNVCDSLSGWIRITQISIEFDMDVSAKTLTGISYSGTLAKTNYNDGEYFDPTGLTFTATYDDYTSQNVTSSIVFNPSKLIEGMTSVGVSYTEAGVNKTTTITGITVGRNPNYYFTKVTSIDGLHFGANYIIGYYENTYAMGQAGSINFAGQTTTQGVSGTIKNSDNFTKIVLEVGVVVGTYAFKAVSTDANTNGKYLYAASSTNNELKLETTKTINSSWKITYSGGYTSIVAIGSSNRNVLRFSKTYSTFSCYTPSSESPVDLYLDADRVNHTLAATIVASEIMSGLGYEAQLECAERLPVLHEAINMLCTDARNIYDTSTETLFVNARARMAYMAAWVAAHAGSPQRYVETKASTIGSAIAIGIIGLSAMVGYYFISRRKKFV
;
A
#
# COMPACT_ATOMS: atom_id res chain seq x y z
N MET A 1 -33.57 21.72 32.18
CA MET A 1 -33.23 22.63 33.29
C MET A 1 -31.71 22.68 33.40
N ASN A 2 -31.14 23.88 33.21
CA ASN A 2 -29.74 24.32 33.47
C ASN A 2 -28.64 23.62 32.65
N ILE A 3 -28.01 24.19 31.62
CA ILE A 3 -27.34 25.52 31.47
C ILE A 3 -26.37 25.80 32.63
N ILE A 4 -25.13 26.12 32.25
CA ILE A 4 -23.96 26.51 33.07
C ILE A 4 -22.96 25.36 33.32
N MET A 5 -22.06 25.16 32.37
CA MET A 5 -20.60 25.28 32.58
C MET A 5 -19.87 25.24 31.23
N LYS A 6 -20.07 26.30 30.43
CA LYS A 6 -19.08 26.75 29.44
C LYS A 6 -18.10 27.66 30.17
N ARG A 7 -16.93 27.16 30.57
CA ARG A 7 -15.65 27.92 30.64
C ARG A 7 -14.56 27.03 31.23
N LYS A 8 -13.41 27.05 30.55
CA LYS A 8 -12.11 26.42 30.87
C LYS A 8 -11.89 25.01 30.32
N LEU A 9 -11.60 24.94 29.02
CA LEU A 9 -10.66 23.97 28.42
C LEU A 9 -10.31 24.39 26.97
N GLY A 10 -9.85 25.63 26.82
CA GLY A 10 -8.88 25.97 25.77
C GLY A 10 -7.58 26.19 26.55
N PRO A 11 -6.56 25.32 26.42
CA PRO A 11 -5.89 25.03 25.17
C PRO A 11 -5.45 23.55 25.05
N LEU A 12 -6.32 22.68 24.50
CA LEU A 12 -5.91 21.32 24.10
C LEU A 12 -6.45 20.94 22.71
N THR A 13 -6.67 21.95 21.87
CA THR A 13 -7.11 21.80 20.47
C THR A 13 -6.05 22.27 19.47
N LEU A 14 -4.84 22.63 19.92
CA LEU A 14 -3.73 23.05 19.05
C LEU A 14 -2.57 22.04 18.98
N LEU A 15 -2.75 20.82 19.48
CA LEU A 15 -1.74 19.76 19.40
C LEU A 15 -2.33 18.43 18.93
N LEU A 16 -3.20 18.46 17.91
CA LEU A 16 -3.67 17.24 17.22
C LEU A 16 -3.73 17.38 15.69
N MET A 17 -3.15 18.44 15.11
CA MET A 17 -2.97 18.56 13.65
C MET A 17 -1.60 18.07 13.15
N ALA A 18 -0.80 17.41 14.00
CA ALA A 18 0.57 17.00 13.68
C ALA A 18 0.86 15.50 13.91
N LEU A 19 -0.17 14.65 13.95
CA LEU A 19 -0.04 13.20 13.84
C LEU A 19 -1.23 12.74 12.99
N GLY A 20 -0.98 12.42 11.73
CA GLY A 20 -1.96 11.93 10.76
C GLY A 20 -2.50 10.54 11.07
N VAL A 21 -2.87 10.29 12.33
CA VAL A 21 -3.69 9.15 12.71
C VAL A 21 -5.12 9.67 12.71
N GLY A 22 -5.79 9.54 11.57
CA GLY A 22 -7.23 9.65 11.54
C GLY A 22 -7.78 8.60 12.51
N LEU A 23 -8.29 9.04 13.66
CA LEU A 23 -9.31 8.29 14.38
C LEU A 23 -10.52 8.24 13.46
N GLY A 24 -10.49 7.27 12.54
CA GLY A 24 -11.67 6.80 11.87
C GLY A 24 -12.58 6.33 12.98
N VAL A 25 -13.62 7.12 13.27
CA VAL A 25 -14.85 6.52 13.77
C VAL A 25 -15.14 5.42 12.75
N VAL A 26 -14.93 4.18 13.16
CA VAL A 26 -15.44 3.02 12.44
C VAL A 26 -16.96 3.18 12.51
N LYS A 27 -17.51 4.00 11.60
CA LYS A 27 -18.77 3.63 11.01
C LYS A 27 -18.44 2.37 10.26
N THR A 28 -18.58 1.23 10.96
CA THR A 28 -19.01 0.02 10.28
C THR A 28 -20.08 0.50 9.31
N PRO A 29 -19.96 0.24 8.00
CA PRO A 29 -21.09 0.44 7.13
C PRO A 29 -22.21 -0.31 7.84
N VAL A 30 -23.16 0.44 8.41
CA VAL A 30 -24.43 -0.16 8.80
C VAL A 30 -24.94 -0.55 7.44
N GLY A 31 -24.74 -1.82 7.10
CA GLY A 31 -25.23 -2.39 5.86
C GLY A 31 -26.67 -1.95 5.81
N VAL A 32 -26.97 -1.05 4.88
CA VAL A 32 -28.33 -0.55 4.70
C VAL A 32 -29.07 -1.80 4.27
N LYS A 33 -29.68 -2.48 5.24
CA LYS A 33 -30.52 -3.64 4.98
C LYS A 33 -31.51 -3.14 3.94
N ALA A 34 -31.53 -3.80 2.78
CA ALA A 34 -32.48 -3.46 1.73
C ALA A 34 -33.87 -3.36 2.38
N ALA A 35 -34.62 -2.31 2.02
CA ALA A 35 -35.94 -2.08 2.60
C ALA A 35 -36.77 -3.35 2.41
N THR A 36 -37.41 -3.83 3.48
CA THR A 36 -38.28 -4.99 3.40
C THR A 36 -39.48 -4.65 2.52
N GLU A 37 -39.63 -5.41 1.43
CA GLU A 37 -40.70 -5.26 0.47
C GLU A 37 -41.84 -6.24 0.79
N THR A 38 -43.06 -5.90 0.37
CA THR A 38 -44.25 -6.70 0.68
C THR A 38 -45.14 -6.91 -0.53
N ALA A 39 -45.82 -8.06 -0.56
CA ALA A 39 -46.90 -8.30 -1.52
C ALA A 39 -48.07 -9.05 -0.89
N ILE A 40 -49.27 -8.79 -1.42
CA ILE A 40 -50.50 -9.48 -1.04
C ILE A 40 -51.04 -10.27 -2.24
N ILE A 41 -51.30 -11.55 -2.04
CA ILE A 41 -51.85 -12.47 -3.04
C ILE A 41 -53.21 -12.97 -2.57
N LYS A 42 -54.25 -12.82 -3.40
CA LYS A 42 -55.62 -13.28 -3.10
C LYS A 42 -56.47 -13.47 -4.34
N LYS A 43 -57.55 -14.24 -4.23
CA LYS A 43 -58.61 -14.25 -5.24
C LYS A 43 -59.46 -12.98 -5.09
N MET A 44 -59.67 -12.24 -6.19
CA MET A 44 -60.42 -10.97 -6.13
C MET A 44 -61.90 -11.10 -6.45
N THR A 45 -62.32 -12.14 -7.16
CA THR A 45 -63.70 -12.24 -7.63
C THR A 45 -64.50 -13.19 -6.75
N THR A 46 -65.79 -12.90 -6.62
CA THR A 46 -66.80 -13.81 -6.06
C THR A 46 -67.36 -14.75 -7.13
N THR A 47 -66.86 -14.68 -8.37
CA THR A 47 -67.26 -15.57 -9.45
C THR A 47 -66.55 -16.91 -9.32
N ALA A 48 -67.30 -18.00 -9.31
CA ALA A 48 -66.71 -19.34 -9.34
C ALA A 48 -66.13 -19.62 -10.73
N TYR A 49 -64.95 -20.24 -10.79
CA TYR A 49 -64.38 -20.80 -12.00
C TYR A 49 -64.42 -22.31 -11.88
N THR A 50 -65.11 -22.97 -12.80
CA THR A 50 -65.42 -24.41 -12.72
C THR A 50 -64.60 -25.25 -13.68
N ASN A 51 -63.86 -24.63 -14.60
CA ASN A 51 -62.97 -25.36 -15.49
C ASN A 51 -61.67 -25.71 -14.74
N PRO A 52 -61.10 -26.90 -14.94
CA PRO A 52 -59.88 -27.27 -14.23
C PRO A 52 -58.67 -26.43 -14.67
N ILE A 53 -57.96 -25.80 -13.72
CA ILE A 53 -56.60 -25.30 -13.93
C ILE A 53 -55.62 -26.49 -13.99
N ALA A 54 -54.73 -26.47 -14.99
CA ALA A 54 -53.73 -27.51 -15.21
C ALA A 54 -52.69 -27.58 -14.08
N ASP A 55 -52.10 -28.75 -13.88
CA ASP A 55 -50.97 -28.90 -12.96
C ASP A 55 -49.76 -28.11 -13.44
N GLY A 56 -49.07 -27.43 -12.53
CA GLY A 56 -47.93 -26.58 -12.84
C GLY A 56 -48.31 -25.30 -13.60
N ALA A 57 -49.60 -24.97 -13.73
CA ALA A 57 -50.03 -23.76 -14.40
C ALA A 57 -49.66 -22.52 -13.59
N VAL A 58 -49.12 -21.51 -14.27
CA VAL A 58 -48.97 -20.16 -13.73
C VAL A 58 -50.34 -19.50 -13.67
N LEU A 59 -50.74 -19.07 -12.48
CA LEU A 59 -52.00 -18.39 -12.25
C LEU A 59 -51.95 -16.99 -12.85
N GLN A 60 -52.97 -16.66 -13.64
CA GLN A 60 -53.06 -15.36 -14.30
C GLN A 60 -53.34 -14.25 -13.28
N THR A 61 -52.68 -13.11 -13.46
CA THR A 61 -52.92 -11.92 -12.65
C THR A 61 -54.01 -11.06 -13.26
N GLY A 62 -55.05 -10.71 -12.51
CA GLY A 62 -56.13 -9.87 -12.99
C GLY A 62 -57.41 -9.99 -12.16
N TYR A 63 -58.51 -9.53 -12.75
CA TYR A 63 -59.82 -9.42 -12.11
C TYR A 63 -60.86 -10.41 -12.66
N GLN A 64 -60.42 -11.49 -13.32
CA GLN A 64 -61.30 -12.52 -13.89
C GLN A 64 -61.56 -13.66 -12.89
N ALA A 65 -62.50 -14.55 -13.21
CA ALA A 65 -62.88 -15.67 -12.34
C ALA A 65 -61.72 -16.67 -12.10
N ASN A 66 -60.83 -16.84 -13.08
CA ASN A 66 -59.68 -17.73 -13.07
C ASN A 66 -58.35 -17.06 -12.66
N SER A 67 -58.41 -15.84 -12.13
CA SER A 67 -57.24 -15.00 -11.86
C SER A 67 -57.04 -14.73 -10.38
N ILE A 68 -55.80 -14.42 -10.03
CA ILE A 68 -55.40 -13.87 -8.72
C ILE A 68 -55.10 -12.38 -8.86
N LEU A 69 -55.13 -11.66 -7.75
CA LEU A 69 -54.48 -10.37 -7.62
C LEU A 69 -53.15 -10.56 -6.89
N ILE A 70 -52.13 -9.88 -7.39
CA ILE A 70 -50.87 -9.65 -6.69
C ILE A 70 -50.76 -8.13 -6.50
N ASP A 71 -50.95 -7.66 -5.28
CA ASP A 71 -50.83 -6.25 -4.91
C ASP A 71 -49.46 -6.04 -4.29
N THR A 72 -48.59 -5.31 -5.00
CA THR A 72 -47.24 -5.00 -4.57
C THR A 72 -46.79 -3.66 -5.14
N GLN A 73 -45.98 -2.93 -4.38
CA GLN A 73 -45.26 -1.73 -4.85
C GLN A 73 -43.83 -2.08 -5.31
N SER A 74 -43.49 -3.37 -5.31
CA SER A 74 -42.20 -3.91 -5.71
C SER A 74 -42.05 -4.00 -7.24
N SER A 75 -40.81 -3.85 -7.72
CA SER A 75 -40.43 -4.21 -9.10
C SER A 75 -40.09 -5.69 -9.25
N ALA A 76 -40.04 -6.46 -8.15
CA ALA A 76 -39.76 -7.88 -8.18
C ALA A 76 -40.84 -8.63 -8.98
N SER A 77 -40.40 -9.51 -9.88
CA SER A 77 -41.32 -10.41 -10.56
C SER A 77 -41.83 -11.45 -9.56
N ILE A 78 -43.15 -11.59 -9.42
CA ILE A 78 -43.78 -12.58 -8.54
C ILE A 78 -44.61 -13.52 -9.40
N VAL A 79 -44.22 -14.79 -9.43
CA VAL A 79 -44.91 -15.84 -10.19
C VAL A 79 -45.58 -16.79 -9.22
N VAL A 80 -46.88 -17.04 -9.41
CA VAL A 80 -47.65 -17.97 -8.58
C VAL A 80 -48.07 -19.16 -9.44
N THR A 81 -47.64 -20.35 -9.04
CA THR A 81 -47.89 -21.60 -9.75
C THR A 81 -48.76 -22.52 -8.89
N TYR A 82 -49.78 -23.10 -9.50
CA TYR A 82 -50.60 -24.12 -8.87
C TYR A 82 -50.09 -25.52 -9.20
N HIS A 83 -49.93 -26.34 -8.16
CA HIS A 83 -49.68 -27.77 -8.30
C HIS A 83 -50.86 -28.56 -7.75
N ARG A 84 -51.52 -29.29 -8.64
CA ARG A 84 -52.70 -30.09 -8.31
C ARG A 84 -52.27 -31.41 -7.69
N ASN A 85 -53.20 -32.05 -6.98
CA ASN A 85 -52.96 -33.35 -6.38
C ASN A 85 -54.11 -34.35 -6.59
N SER A 86 -55.06 -34.02 -7.48
CA SER A 86 -56.18 -34.90 -7.83
C SER A 86 -56.43 -34.87 -9.34
N ALA A 87 -56.75 -36.03 -9.90
CA ALA A 87 -57.19 -36.18 -11.29
C ALA A 87 -58.64 -35.73 -11.53
N THR A 88 -59.45 -35.51 -10.48
CA THR A 88 -60.91 -35.29 -10.56
C THR A 88 -61.35 -33.90 -11.04
N GLY A 89 -60.44 -33.11 -11.63
CA GLY A 89 -60.77 -31.83 -12.27
C GLY A 89 -61.22 -30.72 -11.30
N HIS A 90 -60.95 -30.84 -10.00
CA HIS A 90 -61.33 -29.79 -9.05
C HIS A 90 -60.45 -28.55 -9.19
N ASP A 91 -61.08 -27.44 -9.55
CA ASP A 91 -60.44 -26.14 -9.65
C ASP A 91 -60.25 -25.47 -8.27
N ILE A 92 -59.17 -24.68 -8.12
CA ILE A 92 -58.86 -23.93 -6.89
C ILE A 92 -59.77 -22.72 -6.67
N PHE A 93 -60.49 -22.27 -7.70
CA PHE A 93 -61.38 -21.11 -7.70
C PHE A 93 -62.86 -21.47 -7.89
N ASN A 94 -63.26 -22.74 -7.70
CA ASN A 94 -64.64 -23.24 -7.81
C ASN A 94 -65.60 -22.78 -6.69
N ASN A 95 -65.38 -21.59 -6.15
CA ASN A 95 -66.10 -21.03 -5.02
C ASN A 95 -66.42 -19.55 -5.25
N THR A 96 -67.47 -19.07 -4.59
CA THR A 96 -67.93 -17.68 -4.70
C THR A 96 -67.45 -16.77 -3.57
N VAL A 97 -66.56 -17.27 -2.70
CA VAL A 97 -66.19 -16.65 -1.42
C VAL A 97 -64.81 -16.00 -1.43
N ARG A 98 -64.27 -15.69 -2.63
CA ARG A 98 -62.94 -15.05 -2.82
C ARG A 98 -61.79 -15.85 -2.19
N GLU A 99 -61.90 -17.17 -2.21
CA GLU A 99 -60.89 -18.06 -1.61
C GLU A 99 -60.11 -18.83 -2.68
N ILE A 100 -58.86 -19.14 -2.36
CA ILE A 100 -58.04 -20.13 -3.07
C ILE A 100 -58.17 -21.44 -2.30
N LYS A 101 -58.69 -22.49 -2.95
CA LYS A 101 -58.86 -23.80 -2.32
C LYS A 101 -57.71 -24.75 -2.63
N LEU A 102 -57.08 -25.30 -1.60
CA LEU A 102 -56.12 -26.40 -1.71
C LEU A 102 -56.73 -27.69 -1.18
N TYR A 103 -56.88 -28.66 -2.06
CA TYR A 103 -57.48 -29.96 -1.77
C TYR A 103 -56.50 -30.88 -1.00
N ASN A 104 -57.03 -31.80 -0.21
CA ASN A 104 -56.25 -32.84 0.50
C ASN A 104 -55.68 -33.89 -0.46
N GLY A 105 -54.67 -34.63 0.01
CA GLY A 105 -54.14 -35.84 -0.62
C GLY A 105 -55.23 -36.89 -0.88
N ALA A 106 -55.26 -37.48 -2.08
CA ALA A 106 -55.98 -38.75 -2.27
C ALA A 106 -55.09 -39.90 -1.74
N PRO A 107 -55.61 -40.83 -0.90
CA PRO A 107 -54.80 -41.86 -0.23
C PRO A 107 -53.98 -42.79 -1.13
N SER A 108 -54.31 -42.89 -2.43
CA SER A 108 -53.79 -43.95 -3.29
C SER A 108 -53.05 -43.51 -4.56
N GLN A 109 -52.98 -42.21 -4.89
CA GLN A 109 -52.40 -41.78 -6.18
C GLN A 109 -51.50 -40.53 -6.13
N TYR A 110 -51.50 -39.75 -5.04
CA TYR A 110 -50.70 -38.53 -4.95
C TYR A 110 -50.19 -38.32 -3.52
N THR A 111 -48.86 -38.32 -3.36
CA THR A 111 -48.22 -38.02 -2.06
C THR A 111 -48.36 -36.52 -1.74
N GLY A 112 -49.44 -36.18 -1.03
CA GLY A 112 -49.71 -34.84 -0.47
C GLY A 112 -50.86 -34.07 -1.15
N GLY A 113 -51.38 -33.06 -0.45
CA GLY A 113 -52.42 -32.15 -0.90
C GLY A 113 -51.98 -31.17 -1.99
N GLY A 114 -52.94 -30.40 -2.52
CA GLY A 114 -52.69 -29.31 -3.46
C GLY A 114 -51.74 -28.26 -2.89
N GLU A 115 -50.97 -27.63 -3.78
CA GLU A 115 -49.89 -26.73 -3.43
C GLU A 115 -49.95 -25.45 -4.28
N ILE A 116 -49.64 -24.31 -3.64
CA ILE A 116 -49.31 -23.07 -4.30
C ILE A 116 -47.81 -22.82 -4.10
N ARG A 117 -47.09 -22.63 -5.20
CA ARG A 117 -45.70 -22.16 -5.18
C ARG A 117 -45.64 -20.71 -5.62
N ILE A 118 -44.95 -19.90 -4.85
CA ILE A 118 -44.67 -18.51 -5.16
C ILE A 118 -43.17 -18.41 -5.41
N THR A 119 -42.78 -17.87 -6.57
CA THR A 119 -41.39 -17.68 -6.96
C THR A 119 -41.13 -16.19 -7.16
N LEU A 120 -40.06 -15.68 -6.54
CA LEU A 120 -39.56 -14.34 -6.78
C LEU A 120 -38.51 -14.36 -7.89
N GLY A 121 -38.58 -13.42 -8.83
CA GLY A 121 -37.56 -13.19 -9.83
C GLY A 121 -36.43 -12.30 -9.32
N GLY A 122 -35.31 -12.27 -10.05
CA GLY A 122 -34.12 -11.53 -9.64
C GLY A 122 -33.39 -12.18 -8.45
N THR A 123 -32.78 -11.35 -7.60
CA THR A 123 -32.03 -11.78 -6.41
C THR A 123 -32.86 -11.73 -5.12
N TYR A 124 -34.19 -11.68 -5.21
CA TYR A 124 -35.05 -11.54 -4.04
C TYR A 124 -35.30 -12.88 -3.31
N VAL A 125 -35.33 -12.82 -1.98
CA VAL A 125 -35.57 -13.96 -1.09
C VAL A 125 -36.65 -13.65 -0.06
N PHE A 126 -37.46 -14.65 0.28
CA PHE A 126 -38.53 -14.49 1.27
C PHE A 126 -37.97 -14.38 2.68
N THR A 127 -38.48 -13.44 3.46
CA THR A 127 -38.12 -13.25 4.87
C THR A 127 -39.27 -13.62 5.80
N LYS A 128 -40.51 -13.47 5.36
CA LYS A 128 -41.70 -13.82 6.15
C LYS A 128 -42.91 -14.08 5.28
N VAL A 129 -43.80 -14.93 5.77
CA VAL A 129 -45.12 -15.18 5.16
C VAL A 129 -46.19 -15.18 6.24
N THR A 130 -47.37 -14.67 5.91
CA THR A 130 -48.61 -14.81 6.68
C THR A 130 -49.71 -15.31 5.76
N VAL A 131 -50.35 -16.42 6.12
CA VAL A 131 -51.45 -17.02 5.37
C VAL A 131 -52.72 -16.94 6.20
N ASN A 132 -53.73 -16.25 5.68
CA ASN A 132 -55.06 -16.17 6.27
C ASN A 132 -55.99 -17.15 5.57
N THR A 133 -56.76 -17.88 6.36
CA THR A 133 -57.67 -18.93 5.89
C THR A 133 -59.01 -18.84 6.62
N SER A 134 -60.09 -19.16 5.91
CA SER A 134 -61.41 -19.40 6.53
C SER A 134 -61.55 -20.84 7.04
N GLN A 135 -60.79 -21.76 6.44
CA GLN A 135 -60.68 -23.16 6.83
C GLN A 135 -59.24 -23.61 6.62
N ASN A 136 -58.62 -24.20 7.63
CA ASN A 136 -57.28 -24.77 7.54
C ASN A 136 -57.22 -26.10 8.29
N VAL A 137 -56.90 -27.16 7.56
CA VAL A 137 -56.88 -28.53 8.07
C VAL A 137 -55.46 -29.11 8.18
N GLY A 138 -54.45 -28.36 7.76
CA GLY A 138 -53.07 -28.87 7.71
C GLY A 138 -52.19 -28.13 6.71
N LEU A 139 -52.07 -26.81 6.85
CA LEU A 139 -51.17 -25.99 6.04
C LEU A 139 -49.72 -26.26 6.43
N SER A 140 -48.91 -26.69 5.47
CA SER A 140 -47.46 -26.73 5.56
C SER A 140 -46.86 -25.60 4.73
N ILE A 141 -45.89 -24.89 5.29
CA ILE A 141 -45.13 -23.86 4.59
C ILE A 141 -43.70 -24.39 4.41
N ASN A 142 -43.16 -24.43 3.20
CA ASN A 142 -41.84 -25.02 2.88
C ASN A 142 -41.55 -26.35 3.60
N GLY A 143 -42.53 -27.25 3.67
CA GLY A 143 -42.36 -28.58 4.27
C GLY A 143 -42.30 -28.62 5.79
N SER A 144 -42.69 -27.56 6.51
CA SER A 144 -42.82 -27.63 7.96
C SER A 144 -43.93 -28.56 8.42
N LEU A 145 -43.94 -28.84 9.73
CA LEU A 145 -45.09 -29.46 10.39
C LEU A 145 -46.39 -28.70 10.07
N PRO A 146 -47.51 -29.42 9.89
CA PRO A 146 -48.80 -28.82 9.56
C PRO A 146 -49.31 -27.91 10.67
N ALA A 147 -49.81 -26.74 10.28
CA ALA A 147 -50.54 -25.83 11.15
C ALA A 147 -52.04 -25.84 10.78
N THR A 148 -52.91 -25.75 11.79
CA THR A 148 -54.39 -25.74 11.63
C THR A 148 -55.03 -24.41 12.04
N ASN A 149 -54.24 -23.45 12.52
CA ASN A 149 -54.73 -22.11 12.86
C ASN A 149 -55.26 -21.37 11.62
N GLN A 150 -56.25 -20.50 11.80
CA GLN A 150 -56.80 -19.67 10.71
C GLN A 150 -55.78 -18.67 10.15
N ILE A 151 -54.88 -18.16 10.98
CA ILE A 151 -53.76 -17.30 10.58
C ILE A 151 -52.47 -18.03 10.92
N VAL A 152 -51.65 -18.26 9.90
CA VAL A 152 -50.34 -18.90 10.04
C VAL A 152 -49.27 -17.91 9.59
N THR A 153 -48.51 -17.38 10.55
CA THR A 153 -47.38 -16.48 10.28
C THR A 153 -46.06 -17.20 10.55
N ARG A 154 -45.09 -17.02 9.65
CA ARG A 154 -43.76 -17.59 9.82
C ARG A 154 -42.65 -16.72 9.25
N THR A 155 -41.64 -16.47 10.07
CA THR A 155 -40.36 -15.92 9.62
C THR A 155 -39.56 -17.04 8.95
N LEU A 156 -38.98 -16.76 7.80
CA LEU A 156 -38.24 -17.70 6.97
C LEU A 156 -36.75 -17.44 7.15
N THR A 157 -36.08 -18.37 7.83
CA THR A 157 -34.63 -18.29 8.08
C THR A 157 -33.81 -18.87 6.92
N ASN A 158 -34.37 -19.82 6.18
CA ASN A 158 -33.79 -20.31 4.94
C ASN A 158 -34.20 -19.36 3.80
N ARG A 159 -33.29 -18.45 3.44
CA ARG A 159 -33.49 -17.36 2.46
C ARG A 159 -33.59 -17.93 1.03
N SER A 160 -34.76 -18.46 0.69
CA SER A 160 -35.09 -19.00 -0.64
C SER A 160 -35.93 -18.01 -1.44
N ASN A 161 -35.79 -18.04 -2.77
CA ASN A 161 -36.66 -17.35 -3.71
C ASN A 161 -37.94 -18.14 -4.06
N VAL A 162 -38.13 -19.33 -3.47
CA VAL A 162 -39.33 -20.18 -3.64
C VAL A 162 -40.02 -20.39 -2.30
N LEU A 163 -41.33 -20.18 -2.31
CA LEU A 163 -42.22 -20.39 -1.17
C LEU A 163 -43.31 -21.39 -1.56
N SER A 164 -43.37 -22.51 -0.84
CA SER A 164 -44.35 -23.57 -0.99
C SER A 164 -45.40 -23.47 0.13
N LEU A 165 -46.68 -23.41 -0.26
CA LEU A 165 -47.84 -23.50 0.62
C LEU A 165 -48.63 -24.74 0.22
N LYS A 166 -48.56 -25.79 1.04
CA LYS A 166 -49.08 -27.11 0.70
C LYS A 166 -50.09 -27.58 1.74
N ASN A 167 -51.21 -28.14 1.28
CA ASN A 167 -52.07 -28.93 2.15
C ASN A 167 -51.40 -30.29 2.38
N VAL A 168 -51.11 -30.65 3.64
CA VAL A 168 -50.53 -31.97 3.97
C VAL A 168 -51.50 -32.84 4.75
N CYS A 169 -52.77 -32.42 4.87
CA CYS A 169 -53.83 -33.23 5.44
C CYS A 169 -54.16 -34.42 4.50
N ASP A 170 -54.32 -35.59 5.09
CA ASP A 170 -54.66 -36.87 4.45
C ASP A 170 -56.16 -37.22 4.57
N SER A 171 -56.95 -36.38 5.23
CA SER A 171 -58.40 -36.59 5.35
C SER A 171 -59.15 -36.25 4.06
N LEU A 172 -60.05 -37.16 3.64
CA LEU A 172 -60.82 -37.07 2.38
C LEU A 172 -61.75 -35.84 2.25
N SER A 173 -61.93 -35.07 3.33
CA SER A 173 -62.80 -33.87 3.39
C SER A 173 -62.02 -32.61 3.80
N GLY A 174 -60.69 -32.66 3.80
CA GLY A 174 -59.84 -31.61 4.34
C GLY A 174 -59.42 -30.56 3.31
N TRP A 175 -60.10 -29.42 3.24
CA TRP A 175 -59.67 -28.29 2.39
C TRP A 175 -58.97 -27.21 3.19
N ILE A 176 -57.97 -26.59 2.57
CA ILE A 176 -57.48 -25.28 2.99
C ILE A 176 -58.15 -24.24 2.10
N ARG A 177 -58.78 -23.24 2.71
CA ARG A 177 -59.45 -22.14 2.05
C ARG A 177 -58.73 -20.85 2.37
N ILE A 178 -57.80 -20.46 1.52
CA ILE A 178 -56.95 -19.29 1.70
C ILE A 178 -57.70 -18.04 1.25
N THR A 179 -57.87 -17.09 2.16
CA THR A 179 -58.47 -15.78 1.87
C THR A 179 -57.42 -14.76 1.45
N GLN A 180 -56.21 -14.86 2.00
CA GLN A 180 -55.09 -13.96 1.69
C GLN A 180 -53.74 -14.59 2.02
N ILE A 181 -52.74 -14.30 1.20
CA ILE A 181 -51.32 -14.56 1.48
C ILE A 181 -50.62 -13.20 1.52
N SER A 182 -49.89 -12.92 2.57
CA SER A 182 -49.04 -11.73 2.72
C SER A 182 -47.59 -12.19 2.84
N ILE A 183 -46.74 -11.73 1.95
CA ILE A 183 -45.31 -12.05 1.92
C ILE A 183 -44.47 -10.81 2.19
N GLU A 184 -43.39 -10.99 2.94
CA GLU A 184 -42.30 -10.03 3.08
C GLU A 184 -41.04 -10.65 2.46
N PHE A 185 -40.29 -9.86 1.70
CA PHE A 185 -39.08 -10.29 1.00
C PHE A 185 -38.09 -9.14 0.89
N ASP A 186 -36.82 -9.46 0.67
CA ASP A 186 -35.76 -8.48 0.42
C ASP A 186 -34.75 -9.03 -0.59
N MET A 187 -33.88 -8.16 -1.12
CA MET A 187 -32.77 -8.62 -1.95
C MET A 187 -31.82 -9.48 -1.11
N ASP A 188 -31.39 -10.61 -1.68
CA ASP A 188 -30.36 -11.44 -1.11
C ASP A 188 -28.99 -10.78 -1.29
N VAL A 189 -28.69 -9.87 -0.37
CA VAL A 189 -27.37 -9.23 -0.24
C VAL A 189 -26.44 -10.10 0.60
N SER A 190 -26.27 -11.39 0.25
CA SER A 190 -25.17 -12.17 0.81
C SER A 190 -23.86 -11.40 0.58
N ALA A 191 -23.11 -11.17 1.66
CA ALA A 191 -21.82 -10.47 1.57
C ALA A 191 -20.87 -11.33 0.71
N LYS A 192 -20.70 -10.93 -0.55
CA LYS A 192 -19.74 -11.53 -1.46
C LYS A 192 -18.31 -11.18 -1.02
N THR A 193 -17.42 -12.16 -1.01
CA THR A 193 -16.02 -11.96 -0.62
C THR A 193 -15.16 -11.74 -1.86
N LEU A 194 -14.34 -10.70 -1.87
CA LEU A 194 -13.40 -10.42 -2.95
C LEU A 194 -12.38 -11.57 -3.10
N THR A 195 -12.40 -12.28 -4.23
CA THR A 195 -11.50 -13.40 -4.51
C THR A 195 -10.30 -12.99 -5.35
N GLY A 196 -10.47 -12.02 -6.26
CA GLY A 196 -9.43 -11.65 -7.23
C GLY A 196 -9.64 -10.29 -7.88
N ILE A 197 -8.58 -9.83 -8.54
CA ILE A 197 -8.58 -8.66 -9.42
C ILE A 197 -7.83 -9.01 -10.70
N SER A 198 -8.37 -8.59 -11.83
CA SER A 198 -7.73 -8.68 -13.14
C SER A 198 -7.91 -7.36 -13.90
N TYR A 199 -7.16 -7.22 -15.00
CA TYR A 199 -7.34 -6.11 -15.93
C TYR A 199 -7.35 -6.61 -17.36
N SER A 200 -7.97 -5.85 -18.24
CA SER A 200 -8.00 -6.07 -19.68
C SER A 200 -7.81 -4.75 -20.43
N GLY A 201 -7.56 -4.84 -21.73
CA GLY A 201 -7.26 -3.70 -22.59
C GLY A 201 -5.76 -3.50 -22.83
N THR A 202 -5.43 -2.40 -23.51
CA THR A 202 -4.07 -2.04 -23.90
C THR A 202 -3.77 -0.64 -23.40
N LEU A 203 -2.61 -0.46 -22.76
CA LEU A 203 -2.17 0.85 -22.31
C LEU A 203 -2.06 1.83 -23.49
N ALA A 204 -2.70 2.99 -23.34
CA ALA A 204 -2.54 4.09 -24.29
C ALA A 204 -1.14 4.72 -24.22
N LYS A 205 -0.50 4.67 -23.04
CA LYS A 205 0.82 5.23 -22.79
C LYS A 205 1.74 4.22 -22.12
N THR A 206 2.88 3.95 -22.78
CA THR A 206 3.90 3.01 -22.31
C THR A 206 5.25 3.67 -22.02
N ASN A 207 5.51 4.87 -22.56
CA ASN A 207 6.75 5.60 -22.30
C ASN A 207 6.48 6.78 -21.36
N TYR A 208 7.25 6.84 -20.27
CA TYR A 208 7.12 7.85 -19.22
C TYR A 208 8.47 8.50 -18.97
N ASN A 209 8.42 9.71 -18.42
CA ASN A 209 9.61 10.35 -17.84
C ASN A 209 9.61 10.16 -16.32
N ASP A 210 10.80 10.14 -15.73
CA ASP A 210 10.95 10.09 -14.28
C ASP A 210 10.16 11.23 -13.57
N GLY A 211 9.46 10.85 -12.50
CA GLY A 211 8.57 11.71 -11.73
C GLY A 211 7.15 11.84 -12.30
N GLU A 212 6.88 11.28 -13.48
CA GLU A 212 5.56 11.31 -14.11
C GLU A 212 4.57 10.38 -13.39
N TYR A 213 3.30 10.79 -13.31
CA TYR A 213 2.23 9.94 -12.79
C TYR A 213 1.86 8.85 -13.80
N PHE A 214 1.57 7.64 -13.29
CA PHE A 214 1.08 6.56 -14.15
C PHE A 214 -0.28 6.91 -14.76
N ASP A 215 -0.43 6.71 -16.08
CA ASP A 215 -1.67 6.93 -16.82
C ASP A 215 -2.32 5.55 -17.17
N PRO A 216 -3.39 5.15 -16.48
CA PRO A 216 -4.04 3.86 -16.71
C PRO A 216 -4.97 3.85 -17.93
N THR A 217 -5.03 4.93 -18.71
CA THR A 217 -5.91 5.04 -19.88
C THR A 217 -5.74 3.85 -20.83
N GLY A 218 -6.86 3.26 -21.23
CA GLY A 218 -6.90 2.06 -22.09
C GLY A 218 -7.03 0.74 -21.33
N LEU A 219 -6.95 0.76 -19.99
CA LEU A 219 -7.19 -0.40 -19.14
C LEU A 219 -8.56 -0.35 -18.46
N THR A 220 -9.16 -1.53 -18.27
CA THR A 220 -10.35 -1.75 -17.43
C THR A 220 -10.01 -2.77 -16.36
N PHE A 221 -10.37 -2.48 -15.10
CA PHE A 221 -10.13 -3.39 -13.98
C PHE A 221 -11.43 -4.06 -13.53
N THR A 222 -11.34 -5.37 -13.29
CA THR A 222 -12.46 -6.21 -12.87
C THR A 222 -12.13 -6.96 -11.59
N ALA A 223 -12.96 -6.78 -10.58
CA ALA A 223 -12.95 -7.59 -9.35
C ALA A 223 -13.82 -8.83 -9.54
N THR A 224 -13.39 -9.97 -8.99
CA THR A 224 -14.13 -11.23 -8.96
C THR A 224 -14.44 -11.63 -7.52
N TYR A 225 -15.55 -12.33 -7.32
CA TYR A 225 -16.05 -12.71 -6.00
C TYR A 225 -16.23 -14.22 -5.85
N ASP A 226 -16.50 -14.68 -4.63
CA ASP A 226 -16.72 -16.10 -4.28
C ASP A 226 -18.07 -16.64 -4.76
N ASP A 227 -19.04 -15.76 -5.00
CA ASP A 227 -20.34 -16.04 -5.62
C ASP A 227 -20.28 -16.11 -7.17
N TYR A 228 -19.08 -16.14 -7.74
CA TYR A 228 -18.80 -16.14 -9.18
C TYR A 228 -19.23 -14.88 -9.94
N THR A 229 -19.65 -13.82 -9.24
CA THR A 229 -19.94 -12.53 -9.87
C THR A 229 -18.66 -11.73 -10.14
N SER A 230 -18.78 -10.68 -10.96
CA SER A 230 -17.69 -9.73 -11.21
C SER A 230 -18.19 -8.29 -11.27
N GLN A 231 -17.28 -7.34 -11.03
CA GLN A 231 -17.60 -5.91 -11.00
C GLN A 231 -16.48 -5.07 -11.61
N ASN A 232 -16.84 -4.04 -12.37
CA ASN A 232 -15.89 -3.03 -12.83
C ASN A 232 -15.49 -2.13 -11.65
N VAL A 233 -14.19 -2.09 -11.36
CA VAL A 233 -13.61 -1.36 -10.22
C VAL A 233 -12.57 -0.32 -10.66
N THR A 234 -12.54 0.03 -11.96
CA THR A 234 -11.53 0.90 -12.57
C THR A 234 -11.33 2.22 -11.83
N SER A 235 -12.41 2.84 -11.35
CA SER A 235 -12.37 4.12 -10.61
C SER A 235 -11.89 4.00 -9.16
N SER A 236 -11.71 2.78 -8.64
CA SER A 236 -11.41 2.49 -7.23
C SER A 236 -10.05 1.83 -7.04
N ILE A 237 -9.24 1.79 -8.10
CA ILE A 237 -7.90 1.22 -8.08
C ILE A 237 -6.89 2.17 -7.45
N VAL A 238 -5.97 1.59 -6.68
CA VAL A 238 -4.78 2.28 -6.17
C VAL A 238 -3.54 1.74 -6.88
N PHE A 239 -2.77 2.65 -7.48
CA PHE A 239 -1.50 2.34 -8.15
C PHE A 239 -0.30 2.59 -7.22
N ASN A 240 0.68 1.70 -7.27
CA ASN A 240 1.92 1.83 -6.50
C ASN A 240 3.16 1.51 -7.35
N PRO A 241 4.14 2.42 -7.45
CA PRO A 241 4.05 3.81 -7.00
C PRO A 241 3.08 4.62 -7.89
N SER A 242 2.57 5.73 -7.38
CA SER A 242 1.75 6.65 -8.19
C SER A 242 2.59 7.53 -9.12
N LYS A 243 3.80 7.90 -8.70
CA LYS A 243 4.84 8.52 -9.52
C LYS A 243 5.88 7.48 -9.93
N LEU A 244 6.24 7.47 -11.19
CA LEU A 244 7.17 6.53 -11.77
C LEU A 244 8.61 7.01 -11.63
N ILE A 245 9.54 6.08 -11.43
CA ILE A 245 10.97 6.35 -11.28
C ILE A 245 11.72 5.73 -12.48
N GLU A 246 12.79 6.39 -12.93
CA GLU A 246 13.66 5.93 -14.02
C GLU A 246 14.03 4.45 -13.86
N GLY A 247 13.95 3.70 -14.96
CA GLY A 247 14.26 2.27 -14.98
C GLY A 247 13.11 1.35 -14.57
N MET A 248 11.99 1.87 -14.09
CA MET A 248 10.80 1.05 -13.85
C MET A 248 10.21 0.52 -15.16
N THR A 249 9.77 -0.74 -15.12
CA THR A 249 9.12 -1.44 -16.24
C THR A 249 7.71 -1.95 -15.91
N SER A 250 7.24 -1.68 -14.69
CA SER A 250 5.96 -2.16 -14.17
C SER A 250 5.39 -1.28 -13.07
N VAL A 251 4.07 -1.36 -12.87
CA VAL A 251 3.32 -0.66 -11.81
C VAL A 251 2.47 -1.67 -11.05
N GLY A 252 2.50 -1.61 -9.72
CA GLY A 252 1.64 -2.39 -8.84
C GLY A 252 0.22 -1.82 -8.80
N VAL A 253 -0.76 -2.71 -8.75
CA VAL A 253 -2.18 -2.40 -8.68
C VAL A 253 -2.74 -3.04 -7.42
N SER A 254 -3.56 -2.32 -6.67
CA SER A 254 -4.26 -2.85 -5.51
C SER A 254 -5.71 -2.40 -5.48
N TYR A 255 -6.57 -3.30 -4.97
CA TYR A 255 -7.98 -3.05 -4.71
C TYR A 255 -8.35 -3.67 -3.37
N THR A 256 -9.00 -2.89 -2.51
CA THR A 256 -9.44 -3.33 -1.19
C THR A 256 -10.93 -3.13 -1.04
N GLU A 257 -11.66 -4.20 -0.71
CA GLU A 257 -13.08 -4.17 -0.42
C GLU A 257 -13.36 -4.99 0.84
N ALA A 258 -14.20 -4.46 1.74
CA ALA A 258 -14.57 -5.09 3.00
C ALA A 258 -13.37 -5.61 3.84
N GLY A 259 -12.22 -4.93 3.75
CA GLY A 259 -10.99 -5.30 4.46
C GLY A 259 -10.13 -6.37 3.78
N VAL A 260 -10.57 -6.92 2.63
CA VAL A 260 -9.79 -7.85 1.81
C VAL A 260 -9.07 -7.09 0.72
N ASN A 261 -7.75 -7.23 0.64
CA ASN A 261 -6.91 -6.61 -0.38
C ASN A 261 -6.45 -7.64 -1.42
N LYS A 262 -6.55 -7.28 -2.71
CA LYS A 262 -6.00 -8.06 -3.83
C LYS A 262 -5.15 -7.18 -4.72
N THR A 263 -4.07 -7.75 -5.23
CA THR A 263 -3.08 -7.05 -6.04
C THR A 263 -2.86 -7.72 -7.38
N THR A 264 -2.47 -6.92 -8.37
CA THR A 264 -1.94 -7.39 -9.65
C THR A 264 -0.84 -6.44 -10.12
N THR A 265 -0.19 -6.72 -11.25
CA THR A 265 0.92 -5.92 -11.76
C THR A 265 0.72 -5.64 -13.24
N ILE A 266 0.89 -4.38 -13.61
CA ILE A 266 0.89 -3.94 -15.01
C ILE A 266 2.36 -3.90 -15.46
N THR A 267 2.64 -4.54 -16.59
CA THR A 267 3.98 -4.57 -17.20
C THR A 267 3.97 -3.90 -18.57
N GLY A 268 5.16 -3.62 -19.12
CA GLY A 268 5.29 -3.09 -20.49
C GLY A 268 5.32 -1.56 -20.55
N ILE A 269 5.64 -0.91 -19.44
CA ILE A 269 6.03 0.50 -19.44
C ILE A 269 7.56 0.63 -19.52
N THR A 270 8.04 1.80 -19.89
CA THR A 270 9.45 2.21 -19.79
C THR A 270 9.49 3.62 -19.22
N VAL A 271 10.31 3.84 -18.21
CA VAL A 271 10.49 5.15 -17.58
C VAL A 271 11.90 5.64 -17.88
N GLY A 272 11.99 6.65 -18.75
CA GLY A 272 13.23 7.30 -19.12
C GLY A 272 13.57 8.47 -18.19
N ARG A 273 14.82 8.93 -18.27
CA ARG A 273 15.30 10.09 -17.52
C ARG A 273 14.49 11.35 -17.86
N ASN A 274 13.93 12.01 -16.86
CA ASN A 274 13.38 13.36 -17.03
C ASN A 274 14.54 14.39 -17.02
N PRO A 275 14.77 15.17 -18.09
CA PRO A 275 15.78 16.22 -18.06
C PRO A 275 15.33 17.49 -17.32
N ASN A 276 14.01 17.69 -17.16
CA ASN A 276 13.39 18.89 -16.59
C ASN A 276 12.99 18.70 -15.12
N TYR A 277 13.97 18.42 -14.25
CA TYR A 277 13.78 18.45 -12.80
C TYR A 277 14.63 19.54 -12.15
N TYR A 278 14.46 19.78 -10.86
CA TYR A 278 15.17 20.82 -10.12
C TYR A 278 15.94 20.21 -8.96
N PHE A 279 17.15 20.71 -8.72
CA PHE A 279 17.88 20.49 -7.48
C PHE A 279 17.45 21.56 -6.46
N THR A 280 17.30 21.16 -5.20
CA THR A 280 16.84 22.03 -4.10
C THR A 280 18.00 22.31 -3.14
N LYS A 281 18.19 23.58 -2.75
CA LYS A 281 19.27 23.97 -1.81
C LYS A 281 19.14 23.20 -0.50
N VAL A 282 20.25 22.60 -0.07
CA VAL A 282 20.37 21.97 1.25
C VAL A 282 20.68 23.05 2.28
N THR A 283 19.97 23.03 3.41
CA THR A 283 20.05 24.08 4.44
C THR A 283 20.58 23.60 5.79
N SER A 284 20.68 22.28 6.00
CA SER A 284 21.19 21.66 7.22
C SER A 284 21.86 20.33 6.94
N ILE A 285 22.60 19.81 7.93
CA ILE A 285 23.27 18.50 7.83
C ILE A 285 22.27 17.34 7.64
N ASP A 286 21.04 17.49 8.13
CA ASP A 286 20.00 16.46 8.03
C ASP A 286 19.52 16.23 6.58
N GLY A 287 19.76 17.20 5.69
CA GLY A 287 19.48 17.08 4.26
C GLY A 287 20.60 16.41 3.45
N LEU A 288 21.64 15.91 4.11
CA LEU A 288 22.71 15.15 3.48
C LEU A 288 22.40 13.65 3.49
N HIS A 289 22.52 13.02 2.33
CA HIS A 289 22.19 11.63 2.09
C HIS A 289 23.29 10.99 1.25
N PHE A 290 23.91 9.93 1.77
CA PHE A 290 24.86 9.14 0.98
C PHE A 290 24.16 8.54 -0.24
N GLY A 291 24.86 8.51 -1.38
CA GLY A 291 24.32 7.95 -2.62
C GLY A 291 23.37 8.88 -3.39
N ALA A 292 22.92 9.98 -2.81
CA ALA A 292 22.07 10.94 -3.52
C ALA A 292 22.88 11.83 -4.47
N ASN A 293 22.22 12.32 -5.52
CA ASN A 293 22.83 13.24 -6.48
C ASN A 293 22.74 14.67 -5.98
N TYR A 294 23.87 15.35 -5.99
CA TYR A 294 23.99 16.77 -5.69
C TYR A 294 24.61 17.52 -6.86
N ILE A 295 24.40 18.83 -6.87
CA ILE A 295 25.25 19.78 -7.59
C ILE A 295 25.79 20.80 -6.59
N ILE A 296 26.92 21.41 -6.94
CA ILE A 296 27.47 22.54 -6.20
C ILE A 296 27.19 23.81 -7.02
N GLY A 297 26.50 24.75 -6.40
CA GLY A 297 26.15 26.04 -6.98
C GLY A 297 26.86 27.18 -6.27
N TYR A 298 27.02 28.28 -6.98
CA TYR A 298 27.32 29.57 -6.36
C TYR A 298 26.11 30.03 -5.53
N TYR A 299 26.33 30.60 -4.33
CA TYR A 299 25.25 30.86 -3.35
C TYR A 299 24.09 31.75 -3.86
N GLU A 300 24.33 32.61 -4.87
CA GLU A 300 23.28 33.42 -5.50
C GLU A 300 22.53 32.68 -6.61
N ASN A 301 22.80 31.38 -6.79
CA ASN A 301 22.16 30.48 -7.76
C ASN A 301 22.36 30.86 -9.23
N THR A 302 23.37 31.66 -9.61
CA THR A 302 23.60 32.05 -11.02
C THR A 302 24.54 31.12 -11.79
N TYR A 303 25.32 30.32 -11.07
CA TYR A 303 26.29 29.38 -11.63
C TYR A 303 26.27 28.05 -10.87
N ALA A 304 26.50 26.96 -11.59
CA ALA A 304 26.73 25.63 -11.04
C ALA A 304 28.00 25.01 -11.62
N MET A 305 28.59 24.07 -10.90
CA MET A 305 29.76 23.34 -11.38
C MET A 305 29.44 22.63 -12.69
N GLY A 306 30.16 23.01 -13.73
CA GLY A 306 30.04 22.44 -15.07
C GLY A 306 30.97 21.25 -15.26
N GLN A 307 30.93 20.63 -16.43
CA GLN A 307 31.90 19.59 -16.80
C GLN A 307 33.31 20.21 -16.93
N ALA A 308 34.33 19.53 -16.40
CA ALA A 308 35.69 20.07 -16.32
C ALA A 308 36.50 19.85 -17.61
N GLY A 309 36.23 18.79 -18.38
CA GLY A 309 36.97 18.44 -19.60
C GLY A 309 38.46 18.11 -19.37
N SER A 310 38.93 18.08 -18.12
CA SER A 310 40.33 17.92 -17.71
C SER A 310 40.43 17.45 -16.25
N ILE A 311 41.63 17.09 -15.80
CA ILE A 311 41.95 16.70 -14.41
C ILE A 311 41.96 17.89 -13.43
N ASN A 312 42.16 19.11 -13.96
CA ASN A 312 41.98 20.36 -13.21
C ASN A 312 40.53 20.81 -13.37
N PHE A 313 39.81 20.90 -12.26
CA PHE A 313 38.39 21.20 -12.24
C PHE A 313 38.18 22.73 -12.16
N ALA A 314 37.81 23.33 -13.27
CA ALA A 314 37.41 24.74 -13.36
C ALA A 314 36.05 24.96 -14.04
N GLY A 315 35.37 23.87 -14.40
CA GLY A 315 34.12 23.90 -15.17
C GLY A 315 33.00 24.64 -14.46
N GLN A 316 32.31 25.51 -15.20
CA GLN A 316 31.16 26.28 -14.73
C GLN A 316 30.09 26.30 -15.81
N THR A 317 28.84 26.44 -15.42
CA THR A 317 27.75 26.74 -16.36
C THR A 317 26.73 27.63 -15.69
N THR A 318 26.08 28.47 -16.50
CA THR A 318 24.93 29.25 -16.06
C THR A 318 23.78 28.32 -15.67
N THR A 319 23.02 28.76 -14.69
CA THR A 319 21.85 28.06 -14.17
C THR A 319 20.57 28.72 -14.68
N GLN A 320 19.46 27.98 -14.62
CA GLN A 320 18.12 28.55 -14.74
C GLN A 320 17.35 28.11 -13.49
N GLY A 321 16.90 29.05 -12.66
CA GLY A 321 16.26 28.71 -11.39
C GLY A 321 15.65 29.93 -10.70
N VAL A 322 14.76 29.68 -9.76
CA VAL A 322 14.20 30.66 -8.81
C VAL A 322 14.85 30.43 -7.44
N SER A 323 14.80 31.41 -6.55
CA SER A 323 15.50 31.37 -5.25
C SER A 323 15.33 30.02 -4.52
N GLY A 324 16.45 29.32 -4.29
CA GLY A 324 16.50 28.03 -3.60
C GLY A 324 16.45 26.79 -4.49
N THR A 325 16.28 26.92 -5.81
CA THR A 325 16.31 25.80 -6.75
C THR A 325 17.15 26.08 -8.00
N ILE A 326 17.68 25.01 -8.60
CA ILE A 326 18.43 25.06 -9.87
C ILE A 326 17.87 23.99 -10.79
N LYS A 327 17.39 24.37 -11.97
CA LYS A 327 16.93 23.43 -13.00
C LYS A 327 18.10 22.57 -13.47
N ASN A 328 17.90 21.27 -13.51
CA ASN A 328 18.86 20.30 -14.05
C ASN A 328 19.31 20.67 -15.47
N SER A 329 20.57 20.40 -15.75
CA SER A 329 21.22 20.55 -17.05
C SER A 329 22.22 19.42 -17.25
N ASP A 330 22.34 18.92 -18.48
CA ASP A 330 23.32 17.89 -18.82
C ASP A 330 24.76 18.41 -18.72
N ASN A 331 24.95 19.73 -18.73
CA ASN A 331 26.25 20.37 -18.57
C ASN A 331 26.73 20.43 -17.10
N PHE A 332 25.88 20.07 -16.12
CA PHE A 332 26.30 20.02 -14.73
C PHE A 332 27.21 18.82 -14.47
N THR A 333 28.23 19.04 -13.63
CA THR A 333 28.86 17.93 -12.92
C THR A 333 28.01 17.63 -11.69
N LYS A 334 27.43 16.43 -11.67
CA LYS A 334 26.74 15.91 -10.49
C LYS A 334 27.78 15.31 -9.56
N ILE A 335 27.51 15.30 -8.27
CA ILE A 335 28.33 14.59 -7.29
C ILE A 335 27.44 13.65 -6.48
N VAL A 336 28.00 12.52 -6.11
CA VAL A 336 27.44 11.60 -5.12
C VAL A 336 28.28 11.70 -3.85
N LEU A 337 27.59 11.81 -2.72
CA LEU A 337 28.24 11.77 -1.42
C LEU A 337 28.52 10.31 -1.04
N GLU A 338 29.78 10.02 -0.76
CA GLU A 338 30.25 8.78 -0.15
C GLU A 338 30.92 9.06 1.20
N VAL A 339 31.19 8.00 1.97
CA VAL A 339 31.95 8.10 3.23
C VAL A 339 33.38 8.54 2.92
N GLY A 340 33.83 9.62 3.58
CA GLY A 340 35.22 10.09 3.51
C GLY A 340 36.17 9.20 4.30
N VAL A 341 37.49 9.42 4.18
CA VAL A 341 38.49 8.62 4.91
C VAL A 341 38.86 9.20 6.27
N VAL A 342 38.25 10.34 6.63
CA VAL A 342 38.41 11.00 7.94
C VAL A 342 37.06 11.08 8.66
N VAL A 343 37.09 11.03 9.99
CA VAL A 343 35.90 11.10 10.85
C VAL A 343 35.04 12.33 10.51
N GLY A 344 33.75 12.10 10.28
CA GLY A 344 32.78 13.18 10.04
C GLY A 344 32.94 13.88 8.68
N THR A 345 33.52 13.21 7.69
CA THR A 345 33.75 13.76 6.35
C THR A 345 33.06 12.97 5.24
N TYR A 346 32.84 13.67 4.13
CA TYR A 346 32.27 13.13 2.90
C TYR A 346 33.33 13.09 1.81
N ALA A 347 33.25 12.09 0.93
CA ALA A 347 33.95 12.10 -0.35
C ALA A 347 32.98 12.48 -1.47
N PHE A 348 33.39 13.38 -2.35
CA PHE A 348 32.56 13.87 -3.45
C PHE A 348 32.95 13.16 -4.73
N LYS A 349 32.16 12.15 -5.13
CA LYS A 349 32.39 11.41 -6.36
C LYS A 349 31.65 12.06 -7.51
N ALA A 350 32.36 12.52 -8.53
CA ALA A 350 31.77 13.13 -9.71
C ALA A 350 31.02 12.09 -10.55
N VAL A 351 29.83 12.46 -10.99
CA VAL A 351 28.99 11.76 -11.95
C VAL A 351 28.80 12.67 -13.15
N SER A 352 29.37 12.28 -14.28
CA SER A 352 29.43 13.11 -15.49
C SER A 352 29.35 12.24 -16.75
N THR A 353 28.93 12.83 -17.86
CA THR A 353 29.05 12.19 -19.18
C THR A 353 30.49 12.20 -19.70
N ASP A 354 31.36 13.07 -19.14
CA ASP A 354 32.77 13.12 -19.47
C ASP A 354 33.56 12.02 -18.74
N ALA A 355 34.16 11.11 -19.51
CA ALA A 355 34.95 10.00 -18.98
C ALA A 355 36.18 10.44 -18.16
N ASN A 356 36.70 11.66 -18.38
CA ASN A 356 37.80 12.20 -17.57
C ASN A 356 37.35 12.65 -16.19
N THR A 357 36.05 12.88 -16.01
CA THR A 357 35.45 13.38 -14.78
C THR A 357 34.69 12.28 -14.03
N ASN A 358 33.96 11.45 -14.76
CA ASN A 358 33.05 10.45 -14.21
C ASN A 358 33.77 9.43 -13.31
N GLY A 359 33.22 9.19 -12.13
CA GLY A 359 33.72 8.20 -11.17
C GLY A 359 34.92 8.64 -10.34
N LYS A 360 35.46 9.85 -10.56
CA LYS A 360 36.60 10.39 -9.80
C LYS A 360 36.14 11.24 -8.62
N TYR A 361 37.01 11.42 -7.64
CA TYR A 361 36.76 12.19 -6.42
C TYR A 361 37.33 13.60 -6.54
N LEU A 362 36.54 14.59 -6.13
CA LEU A 362 37.02 15.97 -6.01
C LEU A 362 38.00 16.07 -4.84
N TYR A 363 39.16 16.69 -5.05
CA TYR A 363 40.14 16.97 -4.01
C TYR A 363 40.75 18.37 -4.15
N ALA A 364 41.18 18.94 -3.04
CA ALA A 364 41.73 20.30 -2.99
C ALA A 364 43.13 20.37 -2.37
N ALA A 365 43.35 19.57 -1.33
CA ALA A 365 44.29 19.93 -0.29
C ALA A 365 45.75 19.50 -0.53
N SER A 366 46.08 18.98 -1.71
CA SER A 366 47.47 18.73 -2.16
C SER A 366 47.93 19.66 -3.29
N SER A 367 47.09 20.59 -3.75
CA SER A 367 47.50 21.55 -4.78
C SER A 367 48.30 22.72 -4.18
N THR A 368 49.40 23.09 -4.83
CA THR A 368 50.19 24.29 -4.50
C THR A 368 49.51 25.59 -4.93
N ASN A 369 48.47 25.48 -5.77
CA ASN A 369 47.68 26.57 -6.30
C ASN A 369 46.26 26.56 -5.72
N ASN A 370 45.43 27.53 -6.07
CA ASN A 370 44.00 27.50 -5.80
C ASN A 370 43.32 26.62 -6.86
N GLU A 371 43.57 25.31 -6.86
CA GLU A 371 43.02 24.37 -7.85
C GLU A 371 42.13 23.33 -7.16
N LEU A 372 40.93 23.13 -7.71
CA LEU A 372 40.11 21.94 -7.46
C LEU A 372 40.50 20.88 -8.49
N LYS A 373 40.68 19.62 -8.07
CA LYS A 373 41.18 18.55 -8.93
C LYS A 373 40.40 17.25 -8.75
N LEU A 374 40.70 16.29 -9.61
CA LEU A 374 40.08 14.96 -9.61
C LEU A 374 41.11 13.85 -9.35
N GLU A 375 40.79 12.93 -8.45
CA GLU A 375 41.60 11.73 -8.18
C GLU A 375 40.76 10.45 -8.26
N THR A 376 41.39 9.31 -8.58
CA THR A 376 40.68 8.04 -8.78
C THR A 376 40.40 7.27 -7.48
N THR A 377 41.11 7.60 -6.41
CA THR A 377 41.02 6.92 -5.11
C THR A 377 40.73 7.95 -4.03
N LYS A 378 39.85 7.63 -3.08
CA LYS A 378 39.56 8.49 -1.94
C LYS A 378 40.81 8.66 -1.08
N THR A 379 41.20 9.89 -0.79
CA THR A 379 42.28 10.23 0.14
C THR A 379 41.84 11.26 1.18
N ILE A 380 42.75 11.61 2.09
CA ILE A 380 42.54 12.73 3.01
C ILE A 380 42.29 14.06 2.27
N ASN A 381 42.81 14.22 1.05
CA ASN A 381 42.64 15.44 0.25
C ASN A 381 41.27 15.53 -0.43
N SER A 382 40.61 14.39 -0.66
CA SER A 382 39.23 14.29 -1.13
C SER A 382 38.21 14.08 0.00
N SER A 383 38.63 14.27 1.26
CA SER A 383 37.74 14.19 2.42
C SER A 383 37.31 15.58 2.82
N TRP A 384 36.01 15.84 2.74
CA TRP A 384 35.40 17.16 2.89
C TRP A 384 34.52 17.21 4.13
N LYS A 385 34.78 18.18 4.99
CA LYS A 385 33.87 18.56 6.08
C LYS A 385 32.85 19.54 5.54
N ILE A 386 31.56 19.22 5.74
CA ILE A 386 30.45 20.09 5.40
C ILE A 386 29.88 20.69 6.69
N THR A 387 29.74 22.00 6.74
CA THR A 387 28.99 22.69 7.79
C THR A 387 28.07 23.75 7.19
N TYR A 388 27.03 24.12 7.93
CA TYR A 388 26.10 25.17 7.54
C TYR A 388 26.28 26.35 8.50
N SER A 389 26.74 27.48 7.99
CA SER A 389 26.96 28.69 8.78
C SER A 389 26.74 29.93 7.94
N GLY A 390 26.07 30.96 8.49
CA GLY A 390 25.92 32.24 7.79
C GLY A 390 25.02 32.21 6.55
N GLY A 391 24.12 31.22 6.42
CA GLY A 391 23.15 31.12 5.32
C GLY A 391 23.65 30.41 4.06
N TYR A 392 24.87 29.88 4.08
CA TYR A 392 25.49 29.12 2.98
C TYR A 392 26.19 27.86 3.47
N THR A 393 26.59 27.02 2.52
CA THR A 393 27.33 25.77 2.77
C THR A 393 28.83 26.05 2.86
N SER A 394 29.46 25.59 3.94
CA SER A 394 30.91 25.59 4.09
C SER A 394 31.43 24.19 3.80
N ILE A 395 32.33 24.10 2.82
CA ILE A 395 32.89 22.83 2.30
C ILE A 395 34.42 22.92 2.38
N VAL A 396 35.01 22.18 3.32
CA VAL A 396 36.43 22.30 3.67
C VAL A 396 37.13 20.94 3.57
N ALA A 397 38.14 20.82 2.72
CA ALA A 397 38.96 19.62 2.61
C ALA A 397 39.93 19.47 3.79
N ILE A 398 40.17 18.23 4.24
CA ILE A 398 40.96 17.96 5.46
C ILE A 398 42.47 17.89 5.24
N GLY A 399 42.95 17.82 4.00
CA GLY A 399 44.39 17.73 3.75
C GLY A 399 45.20 18.97 4.16
N SER A 400 46.51 18.93 3.91
CA SER A 400 47.49 19.86 4.50
C SER A 400 47.53 21.28 3.92
N SER A 401 46.92 21.53 2.75
CA SER A 401 46.90 22.87 2.15
C SER A 401 45.97 23.82 2.92
N ASN A 402 46.37 25.10 3.04
CA ASN A 402 45.52 26.16 3.56
C ASN A 402 44.51 26.71 2.53
N ARG A 403 44.62 26.29 1.27
CA ARG A 403 43.67 26.57 0.18
C ARG A 403 42.70 25.41 0.02
N ASN A 404 41.96 25.11 1.08
CA ASN A 404 41.14 23.92 1.20
C ASN A 404 39.63 24.20 1.26
N VAL A 405 39.20 25.45 1.11
CA VAL A 405 37.79 25.81 1.14
C VAL A 405 37.26 25.96 -0.28
N LEU A 406 36.24 25.18 -0.63
CA LEU A 406 35.60 25.27 -1.95
C LEU A 406 34.82 26.58 -2.06
N ARG A 407 35.11 27.37 -3.11
CA ARG A 407 34.53 28.69 -3.36
C ARG A 407 34.28 28.92 -4.85
N PHE A 408 33.51 29.96 -5.16
CA PHE A 408 33.33 30.46 -6.51
C PHE A 408 34.05 31.82 -6.69
N SER A 409 34.87 31.93 -7.73
CA SER A 409 35.53 33.19 -8.09
C SER A 409 34.67 34.00 -9.04
N LYS A 410 34.26 35.21 -8.62
CA LYS A 410 33.49 36.12 -9.47
C LYS A 410 34.31 36.64 -10.65
N THR A 411 35.61 36.86 -10.42
CA THR A 411 36.52 37.42 -11.42
C THR A 411 36.76 36.45 -12.58
N TYR A 412 36.99 35.17 -12.27
CA TYR A 412 37.27 34.15 -13.29
C TYR A 412 36.05 33.31 -13.66
N SER A 413 34.95 33.47 -12.93
CA SER A 413 33.73 32.66 -13.04
C SER A 413 33.99 31.15 -12.85
N THR A 414 34.95 30.78 -12.00
CA THR A 414 35.36 29.38 -11.81
C THR A 414 35.14 28.91 -10.38
N PHE A 415 34.82 27.62 -10.24
CA PHE A 415 34.86 26.93 -8.95
C PHE A 415 36.28 26.49 -8.65
N SER A 416 36.78 26.80 -7.46
CA SER A 416 38.08 26.32 -7.02
C SER A 416 38.25 26.39 -5.50
N CYS A 417 39.43 26.06 -5.00
CA CYS A 417 39.71 26.01 -3.57
C CYS A 417 40.61 27.18 -3.13
N TYR A 418 40.21 27.84 -2.06
CA TYR A 418 40.83 29.07 -1.58
C TYR A 418 41.02 29.05 -0.07
N THR A 419 41.69 30.07 0.45
CA THR A 419 41.76 30.30 1.89
C THR A 419 40.38 30.66 2.47
N PRO A 420 40.10 30.39 3.75
CA PRO A 420 38.76 30.55 4.33
C PRO A 420 38.11 31.92 4.20
N SER A 421 38.90 33.00 4.12
CA SER A 421 38.44 34.39 4.10
C SER A 421 38.36 35.01 2.69
N SER A 422 38.51 34.23 1.62
CA SER A 422 38.58 34.72 0.24
C SER A 422 37.52 34.08 -0.66
N GLU A 423 37.09 34.84 -1.68
CA GLU A 423 36.12 34.45 -2.70
C GLU A 423 34.71 34.16 -2.17
N SER A 424 33.80 33.86 -3.10
CA SER A 424 32.38 33.81 -2.78
C SER A 424 31.94 32.39 -2.34
N PRO A 425 30.99 32.27 -1.39
CA PRO A 425 30.53 30.97 -0.90
C PRO A 425 29.77 30.17 -1.96
N VAL A 426 29.62 28.88 -1.67
CA VAL A 426 28.89 27.91 -2.50
C VAL A 426 27.78 27.27 -1.69
N ASP A 427 26.88 26.58 -2.38
CA ASP A 427 25.81 25.79 -1.79
C ASP A 427 25.71 24.42 -2.45
N LEU A 428 25.26 23.44 -1.66
CA LEU A 428 24.86 22.13 -2.17
C LEU A 428 23.38 22.15 -2.51
N TYR A 429 23.03 21.57 -3.66
CA TYR A 429 21.65 21.38 -4.08
C TYR A 429 21.41 19.90 -4.34
N LEU A 430 20.37 19.37 -3.73
CA LEU A 430 20.01 17.96 -3.72
C LEU A 430 18.91 17.66 -4.74
N ASP A 431 19.04 16.54 -5.43
CA ASP A 431 17.95 15.90 -6.16
C ASP A 431 17.00 15.21 -5.17
N ALA A 432 16.11 16.01 -4.56
CA ALA A 432 15.32 15.59 -3.40
C ALA A 432 14.31 14.49 -3.72
N ASP A 433 13.80 14.45 -4.96
CA ASP A 433 12.83 13.45 -5.41
C ASP A 433 13.43 12.05 -5.59
N ARG A 434 14.76 11.93 -5.58
CA ARG A 434 15.49 10.67 -5.86
C ARG A 434 16.38 10.21 -4.70
N VAL A 435 16.13 10.70 -3.49
CA VAL A 435 16.81 10.19 -2.29
C VAL A 435 16.38 8.74 -2.04
N ASN A 436 17.36 7.85 -1.96
CA ASN A 436 17.14 6.42 -1.70
C ASN A 436 17.80 6.02 -0.37
N HIS A 437 16.98 5.87 0.67
CA HIS A 437 17.46 5.54 2.02
C HIS A 437 18.07 4.13 2.11
N THR A 438 17.57 3.17 1.32
CA THR A 438 18.16 1.82 1.24
C THR A 438 19.54 1.88 0.61
N LEU A 439 19.74 2.68 -0.44
CA LEU A 439 21.04 2.88 -1.06
C LEU A 439 22.01 3.55 -0.08
N ALA A 440 21.57 4.59 0.64
CA ALA A 440 22.39 5.26 1.66
C ALA A 440 22.89 4.28 2.73
N ALA A 441 21.99 3.45 3.28
CA ALA A 441 22.34 2.40 4.24
C ALA A 441 23.30 1.36 3.63
N THR A 442 23.06 0.97 2.37
CA THR A 442 23.88 -0.01 1.64
C THR A 442 25.30 0.50 1.42
N ILE A 443 25.47 1.78 1.09
CA ILE A 443 26.79 2.42 0.92
C ILE A 443 27.59 2.32 2.22
N VAL A 444 27.01 2.69 3.36
CA VAL A 444 27.68 2.60 4.67
C VAL A 444 27.99 1.15 5.03
N ALA A 445 27.06 0.22 4.83
CA ALA A 445 27.29 -1.20 5.08
C ALA A 445 28.40 -1.78 4.19
N SER A 446 28.47 -1.35 2.93
CA SER A 446 29.51 -1.77 1.98
C SER A 446 30.87 -1.20 2.35
N GLU A 447 30.94 0.06 2.82
CA GLU A 447 32.16 0.68 3.33
C GLU A 447 32.71 -0.08 4.55
N ILE A 448 31.83 -0.55 5.44
CA ILE A 448 32.21 -1.40 6.57
C ILE A 448 32.73 -2.76 6.09
N MET A 449 32.04 -3.40 5.14
CA MET A 449 32.37 -4.78 4.77
C MET A 449 33.54 -4.91 3.80
N SER A 450 33.66 -3.98 2.86
CA SER A 450 34.57 -4.03 1.71
C SER A 450 35.43 -2.78 1.51
N GLY A 451 35.08 -1.67 2.18
CA GLY A 451 35.86 -0.43 2.17
C GLY A 451 36.80 -0.34 3.37
N LEU A 452 36.76 0.78 4.09
CA LEU A 452 37.59 1.04 5.27
C LEU A 452 37.56 -0.09 6.32
N GLY A 453 36.44 -0.81 6.48
CA GLY A 453 36.39 -1.89 7.45
C GLY A 453 37.09 -3.17 6.98
N TYR A 454 37.37 -3.33 5.68
CA TYR A 454 38.07 -4.48 5.12
C TYR A 454 39.54 -4.53 5.57
N GLU A 455 40.02 -5.73 5.94
CA GLU A 455 41.39 -5.97 6.47
C GLU A 455 41.90 -4.98 7.53
N ALA A 456 40.99 -4.31 8.27
CA ALA A 456 41.35 -3.26 9.21
C ALA A 456 42.06 -3.75 10.49
N GLN A 457 42.48 -5.01 10.59
CA GLN A 457 42.93 -5.63 11.86
C GLN A 457 44.01 -4.83 12.59
N LEU A 458 44.94 -4.19 11.89
CA LEU A 458 46.00 -3.35 12.50
C LEU A 458 45.67 -1.85 12.53
N GLU A 459 44.60 -1.44 11.85
CA GLU A 459 44.18 -0.03 11.70
C GLU A 459 42.80 0.21 12.32
N CYS A 460 42.26 -0.76 13.05
CA CYS A 460 40.92 -0.71 13.65
C CYS A 460 40.75 0.52 14.54
N ALA A 461 41.79 0.91 15.29
CA ALA A 461 41.74 2.08 16.17
C ALA A 461 41.56 3.40 15.41
N GLU A 462 42.11 3.50 14.19
CA GLU A 462 42.00 4.69 13.35
C GLU A 462 40.73 4.68 12.48
N ARG A 463 40.34 3.51 11.97
CA ARG A 463 39.22 3.38 11.03
C ARG A 463 37.86 3.24 11.72
N LEU A 464 37.80 2.68 12.93
CA LEU A 464 36.54 2.50 13.67
C LEU A 464 35.80 3.81 13.93
N PRO A 465 36.47 4.91 14.37
CA PRO A 465 35.79 6.20 14.54
C PRO A 465 35.18 6.73 13.24
N VAL A 466 35.86 6.52 12.10
CA VAL A 466 35.37 6.96 10.78
C VAL A 466 34.09 6.23 10.41
N LEU A 467 34.10 4.90 10.54
CA LEU A 467 32.94 4.06 10.23
C LEU A 467 31.79 4.27 11.20
N HIS A 468 32.08 4.45 12.49
CA HIS A 468 31.06 4.75 13.49
C HIS A 468 30.36 6.07 13.18
N GLU A 469 31.12 7.12 12.86
CA GLU A 469 30.56 8.40 12.50
C GLU A 469 29.80 8.35 11.18
N ALA A 470 30.24 7.56 10.20
CA ALA A 470 29.50 7.34 8.96
C ALA A 470 28.09 6.78 9.20
N ILE A 471 27.90 5.92 10.21
CA ILE A 471 26.57 5.42 10.61
C ILE A 471 25.75 6.53 11.29
N ASN A 472 26.39 7.43 12.05
CA ASN A 472 25.73 8.58 12.68
C ASN A 472 25.33 9.67 11.68
N MET A 473 26.03 9.74 10.54
CA MET A 473 25.73 10.64 9.42
C MET A 473 24.56 10.15 8.55
N LEU A 474 24.00 8.96 8.80
CA LEU A 474 22.78 8.50 8.13
C LEU A 474 21.57 9.28 8.64
N CYS A 475 20.66 9.66 7.74
CA CYS A 475 19.34 10.16 8.12
C CYS A 475 18.54 9.07 8.86
N THR A 476 17.51 9.47 9.60
CA THR A 476 16.69 8.58 10.44
C THR A 476 16.18 7.34 9.70
N ASP A 477 15.66 7.50 8.47
CA ASP A 477 15.12 6.40 7.69
C ASP A 477 16.20 5.40 7.24
N ALA A 478 17.33 5.91 6.73
CA ALA A 478 18.45 5.07 6.32
C ALA A 478 19.10 4.38 7.52
N ARG A 479 19.16 5.06 8.67
CA ARG A 479 19.64 4.50 9.93
C ARG A 479 18.75 3.35 10.40
N ASN A 480 17.43 3.53 10.36
CA ASN A 480 16.48 2.48 10.71
C ASN A 480 16.65 1.24 9.81
N ILE A 481 16.86 1.41 8.50
CA ILE A 481 17.15 0.31 7.57
C ILE A 481 18.44 -0.42 7.99
N TYR A 482 19.52 0.33 8.23
CA TYR A 482 20.80 -0.25 8.66
C TYR A 482 20.67 -1.04 9.97
N ASP A 483 19.93 -0.53 10.95
CA ASP A 483 19.83 -1.13 12.28
C ASP A 483 18.92 -2.37 12.30
N THR A 484 17.84 -2.37 11.51
CA THR A 484 16.77 -3.39 11.60
C THR A 484 16.78 -4.43 10.49
N SER A 485 17.41 -4.15 9.35
CA SER A 485 17.39 -5.09 8.21
C SER A 485 18.04 -6.43 8.56
N THR A 486 17.39 -7.50 8.12
CA THR A 486 17.83 -8.90 8.28
C THR A 486 18.62 -9.40 7.07
N GLU A 487 18.80 -8.59 6.03
CA GLU A 487 19.62 -9.00 4.89
C GLU A 487 21.08 -9.21 5.30
N THR A 488 21.73 -10.18 4.67
CA THR A 488 23.09 -10.64 5.01
C THR A 488 24.11 -9.50 5.07
N LEU A 489 24.02 -8.51 4.18
CA LEU A 489 24.95 -7.37 4.15
C LEU A 489 24.89 -6.57 5.45
N PHE A 490 23.69 -6.20 5.91
CA PHE A 490 23.52 -5.37 7.11
C PHE A 490 23.83 -6.14 8.39
N VAL A 491 23.42 -7.41 8.47
CA VAL A 491 23.76 -8.30 9.60
C VAL A 491 25.28 -8.42 9.74
N ASN A 492 25.99 -8.68 8.64
CA ASN A 492 27.44 -8.80 8.64
C ASN A 492 28.13 -7.48 8.95
N ALA A 493 27.62 -6.34 8.45
CA ALA A 493 28.18 -5.03 8.74
C ALA A 493 28.08 -4.70 10.23
N ARG A 494 26.94 -4.95 10.88
CA ARG A 494 26.77 -4.75 12.33
C ARG A 494 27.70 -5.67 13.14
N ALA A 495 27.80 -6.94 12.74
CA ALA A 495 28.72 -7.89 13.38
C ALA A 495 30.19 -7.47 13.24
N ARG A 496 30.57 -6.92 12.09
CA ARG A 496 31.92 -6.40 11.84
C ARG A 496 32.24 -5.17 12.68
N MET A 497 31.30 -4.23 12.82
CA MET A 497 31.45 -3.08 13.72
C MET A 497 31.66 -3.53 15.17
N ALA A 498 30.88 -4.52 15.64
CA ALA A 498 31.04 -5.08 16.98
C ALA A 498 32.42 -5.76 17.17
N TYR A 499 32.88 -6.51 16.16
CA TYR A 499 34.21 -7.12 16.16
C TYR A 499 35.31 -6.05 16.23
N MET A 500 35.24 -5.01 15.40
CA MET A 500 36.24 -3.92 15.39
C MET A 500 36.27 -3.20 16.76
N ALA A 501 35.12 -2.93 17.35
CA ALA A 501 35.03 -2.33 18.69
C ALA A 501 35.67 -3.22 19.77
N ALA A 502 35.38 -4.53 19.76
CA ALA A 502 35.98 -5.49 20.68
C ALA A 502 37.50 -5.60 20.48
N TRP A 503 37.96 -5.58 19.22
CA TRP A 503 39.38 -5.59 18.91
C TRP A 503 40.09 -4.35 19.46
N VAL A 504 39.55 -3.14 19.23
CA VAL A 504 40.12 -1.89 19.75
C VAL A 504 40.17 -1.91 21.28
N ALA A 505 39.11 -2.37 21.94
CA ALA A 505 39.07 -2.49 23.40
C ALA A 505 40.14 -3.47 23.94
N ALA A 506 40.40 -4.57 23.23
CA ALA A 506 41.41 -5.56 23.63
C ALA A 506 42.86 -5.12 23.35
N HIS A 507 43.08 -4.19 22.42
CA HIS A 507 44.40 -3.74 21.98
C HIS A 507 44.70 -2.27 22.36
N ALA A 508 43.83 -1.63 23.13
CA ALA A 508 44.13 -0.37 23.79
C ALA A 508 45.27 -0.65 24.80
N GLY A 509 46.50 -0.29 24.43
CA GLY A 509 47.70 -0.54 25.24
C GLY A 509 47.52 -0.10 26.69
N SER A 510 48.12 -0.84 27.61
CA SER A 510 48.17 -0.52 29.04
C SER A 510 48.50 0.96 29.30
N PRO A 511 47.83 1.61 30.26
CA PRO A 511 47.87 3.05 30.43
C PRO A 511 49.28 3.52 30.82
N GLN A 512 49.80 4.51 30.08
CA GLN A 512 50.78 5.43 30.66
C GLN A 512 50.09 6.10 31.87
N ARG A 513 50.68 5.91 33.05
CA ARG A 513 50.19 6.47 34.32
C ARG A 513 50.00 7.97 34.20
N TYR A 514 48.76 8.44 34.36
CA TYR A 514 48.49 9.65 35.10
C TYR A 514 47.62 9.27 36.29
N VAL A 515 48.19 9.37 37.48
CA VAL A 515 47.51 9.12 38.75
C VAL A 515 46.71 10.35 39.09
N GLU A 516 45.38 10.24 39.13
CA GLU A 516 44.63 10.89 40.19
C GLU A 516 43.41 10.04 40.58
N THR A 517 43.15 10.02 41.88
CA THR A 517 42.50 8.92 42.60
C THR A 517 41.02 9.21 42.84
N LYS A 518 40.11 8.28 42.51
CA LYS A 518 39.16 7.64 43.45
C LYS A 518 38.26 6.58 42.77
N ALA A 519 38.21 5.43 43.43
CA ALA A 519 37.49 4.15 43.23
C ALA A 519 35.94 4.29 43.15
N SER A 520 35.07 3.32 42.78
CA SER A 520 35.03 1.91 42.31
C SER A 520 33.59 1.71 41.72
N THR A 521 33.13 0.67 41.01
CA THR A 521 33.26 -0.78 41.25
C THR A 521 32.71 -1.61 40.07
N ILE A 522 33.56 -2.52 39.57
CA ILE A 522 33.36 -3.90 39.06
C ILE A 522 31.93 -4.40 38.74
N GLY A 523 31.78 -4.99 37.55
CA GLY A 523 30.68 -5.88 37.16
C GLY A 523 31.02 -6.78 35.94
N SER A 524 31.95 -7.71 36.13
CA SER A 524 32.08 -9.07 35.56
C SER A 524 31.76 -9.39 34.08
N ALA A 525 32.72 -10.09 33.47
CA ALA A 525 32.69 -10.74 32.16
C ALA A 525 31.96 -12.12 32.13
N ILE A 526 31.75 -12.58 30.88
CA ILE A 526 31.54 -13.97 30.38
C ILE A 526 30.08 -14.43 30.12
N ALA A 527 29.76 -14.56 28.81
CA ALA A 527 29.10 -15.73 28.17
C ALA A 527 29.18 -15.57 26.62
N ILE A 528 30.10 -16.27 25.92
CA ILE A 528 29.87 -17.42 25.01
C ILE A 528 28.96 -17.05 23.81
N GLY A 529 29.35 -17.11 22.54
CA GLY A 529 30.12 -18.13 21.82
C GLY A 529 29.21 -18.84 20.81
N ILE A 530 29.70 -19.06 19.58
CA ILE A 530 29.16 -19.99 18.56
C ILE A 530 27.93 -19.51 17.75
N ILE A 531 28.05 -18.46 16.92
CA ILE A 531 27.31 -18.37 15.63
C ILE A 531 28.19 -17.81 14.50
N GLY A 532 29.17 -16.95 14.79
CA GLY A 532 30.00 -16.30 13.75
C GLY A 532 31.14 -17.15 13.15
N LEU A 533 31.56 -18.25 13.79
CA LEU A 533 32.76 -19.00 13.37
C LEU A 533 32.48 -20.07 12.30
N SER A 534 31.24 -20.52 12.14
CA SER A 534 30.86 -21.49 11.10
C SER A 534 30.86 -20.89 9.69
N ALA A 535 30.59 -19.58 9.55
CA ALA A 535 30.62 -18.91 8.25
C ALA A 535 32.05 -18.66 7.73
N MET A 536 33.00 -18.31 8.61
CA MET A 536 34.40 -18.07 8.19
C MET A 536 35.15 -19.35 7.84
N VAL A 537 34.87 -20.48 8.52
CA VAL A 537 35.45 -21.77 8.15
C VAL A 537 34.85 -22.29 6.82
N GLY A 538 33.56 -22.06 6.57
CA GLY A 538 32.93 -22.39 5.28
C GLY A 538 33.55 -21.66 4.08
N TYR A 539 33.86 -20.37 4.23
CA TYR A 539 34.52 -19.59 3.17
C TYR A 539 35.99 -20.01 2.94
N TYR A 540 36.69 -20.40 4.02
CA TYR A 540 38.06 -20.88 3.93
C TYR A 540 38.18 -22.24 3.20
N PHE A 541 37.22 -23.15 3.36
CA PHE A 541 37.23 -24.44 2.66
C PHE A 541 36.72 -24.40 1.21
N ILE A 542 35.87 -23.43 0.84
CA ILE A 542 35.36 -23.30 -0.53
C ILE A 542 36.39 -22.63 -1.47
N SER A 543 37.24 -21.74 -0.95
CA SER A 543 38.26 -21.04 -1.76
C SER A 543 39.50 -21.88 -2.10
N ARG A 544 39.81 -22.95 -1.34
CA ARG A 544 40.97 -23.83 -1.61
C ARG A 544 40.71 -25.00 -2.57
N ARG A 545 39.47 -25.26 -3.01
CA ARG A 545 39.19 -26.36 -3.97
C ARG A 545 39.34 -25.99 -5.47
N LYS A 546 39.76 -24.76 -5.81
CA LYS A 546 40.00 -24.35 -7.21
C LYS A 546 41.46 -24.47 -7.69
N LYS A 547 42.34 -25.11 -6.93
CA LYS A 547 43.69 -25.47 -7.37
C LYS A 547 43.98 -26.89 -6.92
N PHE A 548 43.52 -27.88 -7.67
CA PHE A 548 44.02 -29.26 -7.82
C PHE A 548 42.95 -30.09 -8.54
N VAL A 549 42.81 -29.86 -9.85
CA VAL A 549 42.80 -30.84 -10.96
C VAL A 549 43.39 -30.12 -12.16
#